data_AF-A0A9N9T124-F1
#
_entry.id   AF-A0A9N9T124-F1
#
_cell.length_a   1.000
_cell.length_b   1.000
_cell.length_c   1.000
_cell.angle_alpha   90.00
_cell.angle_beta   90.00
_cell.angle_gamma   90.00
#
_symmetry.space_group_name_H-M   'P 1'
#
loop_
_entity.id
_entity.type
_entity.pdbx_description
1 polymer ?
#
loop_
_entity_poly.entity_id
_entity_poly.type
_entity_poly.pdbx_seq_one_letter_code
_entity_poly.pdbx_strand_id
1 'polypeptide(L)'
;MDDEGYDNRSEIGKLINKLEKLRKKPQLDNELSSALDIFRDKVTRQKAYLINGIFNINFAEAALFIQSCAELYSKKIDLLWDQFLELHTRLIQYDCDHQKKT
;
A
#
# COMPACT_ATOMS: atom_id res chain seq x y z
N MET A 1 -8.34 -20.61 -0.86
CA MET A 1 -7.13 -19.82 -1.20
C MET A 1 -7.24 -19.70 -2.69
N ASP A 2 -7.98 -18.69 -3.10
CA ASP A 2 -8.57 -18.68 -4.44
C ASP A 2 -7.68 -17.83 -5.33
N ASP A 3 -7.38 -18.43 -6.47
CA ASP A 3 -6.52 -17.98 -7.54
C ASP A 3 -6.96 -16.58 -8.01
N GLU A 4 -6.39 -15.52 -7.41
CA GLU A 4 -6.65 -14.15 -7.85
C GLU A 4 -6.03 -13.97 -9.24
N GLY A 5 -6.87 -13.68 -10.23
CA GLY A 5 -6.58 -13.70 -11.67
C GLY A 5 -5.56 -12.68 -12.18
N TYR A 6 -4.31 -12.78 -11.74
CA TYR A 6 -3.17 -12.03 -12.26
C TYR A 6 -1.97 -12.96 -12.50
N ASP A 7 -1.15 -12.66 -13.50
CA ASP A 7 0.00 -13.49 -13.84
C ASP A 7 1.20 -13.12 -12.97
N ASN A 8 1.64 -14.04 -12.12
CA ASN A 8 2.81 -13.87 -11.25
C ASN A 8 4.14 -13.67 -12.00
N ARG A 9 4.18 -13.99 -13.30
CA ARG A 9 5.32 -13.71 -14.18
C ARG A 9 5.27 -12.30 -14.74
N SER A 10 4.09 -11.67 -14.75
CA SER A 10 3.92 -10.32 -15.24
C SER A 10 4.57 -9.30 -14.31
N GLU A 11 5.06 -8.24 -14.92
CA GLU A 11 5.74 -7.15 -14.23
C GLU A 11 4.81 -6.36 -13.29
N ILE A 12 3.49 -6.47 -13.45
CA ILE A 12 2.48 -5.93 -12.54
C ILE A 12 2.12 -6.98 -11.48
N GLY A 13 1.98 -8.26 -11.85
CA GLY A 13 1.73 -9.35 -10.91
C GLY A 13 2.83 -9.51 -9.85
N LYS A 14 4.09 -9.19 -10.19
CA LYS A 14 5.19 -9.09 -9.20
C LYS A 14 4.96 -7.97 -8.19
N LEU A 15 4.43 -6.82 -8.63
CA LEU A 15 4.10 -5.71 -7.74
C LEU A 15 2.91 -6.06 -6.84
N ILE A 16 1.88 -6.72 -7.39
CA ILE A 16 0.73 -7.21 -6.62
C ILE A 16 1.19 -8.18 -5.53
N ASN A 17 2.01 -9.18 -5.86
CA ASN A 17 2.58 -10.10 -4.86
C ASN A 17 3.40 -9.39 -3.77
N LYS A 18 4.12 -8.33 -4.13
CA LYS A 18 4.87 -7.53 -3.17
C LYS A 18 3.92 -6.80 -2.22
N LEU A 19 2.89 -6.14 -2.76
CA LEU A 19 1.88 -5.42 -1.97
C LEU A 19 1.06 -6.36 -1.09
N GLU A 20 0.70 -7.55 -1.58
CA GLU A 20 0.05 -8.63 -0.82
C GLU A 20 0.82 -8.97 0.47
N LYS A 21 2.15 -9.11 0.37
CA LYS A 21 3.01 -9.38 1.53
C LYS A 21 3.02 -8.22 2.52
N LEU A 22 3.11 -6.99 2.03
CA LEU A 22 3.04 -5.78 2.86
C LEU A 22 1.66 -5.60 3.49
N ARG A 23 0.57 -5.98 2.81
CA ARG A 23 -0.81 -5.92 3.31
C ARG A 23 -1.03 -6.86 4.49
N LYS A 24 -0.31 -7.99 4.55
CA LYS A 24 -0.36 -8.94 5.69
C LYS A 24 0.39 -8.42 6.91
N LYS A 25 1.43 -7.60 6.72
CA LYS A 25 2.20 -6.95 7.79
C LYS A 25 2.47 -5.49 7.41
N PRO A 26 1.49 -4.60 7.57
CA PRO A 26 1.63 -3.21 7.16
C PRO A 26 2.72 -2.52 7.98
N GLN A 27 3.51 -1.68 7.32
CA GLN A 27 4.58 -0.89 7.92
C GLN A 27 4.46 0.57 7.47
N LEU A 28 4.85 1.50 8.33
CA LEU A 28 4.91 2.93 8.02
C LEU A 28 6.19 3.29 7.25
N ASP A 29 6.40 2.58 6.14
CA ASP A 29 7.53 2.78 5.23
C ASP A 29 7.12 3.51 3.93
N ASN A 30 8.11 3.72 3.05
CA ASN A 30 7.91 4.33 1.74
C ASN A 30 7.60 3.31 0.62
N GLU A 31 7.37 2.04 0.93
CA GLU A 31 7.27 0.99 -0.10
C GLU A 31 6.04 1.14 -1.01
N LEU A 32 4.94 1.65 -0.47
CA LEU A 32 3.74 1.97 -1.25
C LEU A 32 4.03 3.07 -2.28
N SER A 33 4.68 4.16 -1.87
CA SER A 33 5.08 5.25 -2.77
C SER A 33 6.02 4.75 -3.86
N SER A 34 7.03 3.94 -3.49
CA SER A 34 7.94 3.34 -4.47
C SER A 34 7.21 2.43 -5.47
N ALA A 35 6.22 1.64 -5.04
CA ALA A 35 5.43 0.81 -5.94
C ALA A 35 4.58 1.64 -6.91
N LEU A 36 3.98 2.74 -6.43
CA LEU A 36 3.22 3.68 -7.27
C LEU A 36 4.10 4.40 -8.29
N ASP A 37 5.33 4.80 -7.91
CA ASP A 37 6.29 5.42 -8.83
C ASP A 37 6.70 4.44 -9.94
N ILE A 38 7.01 3.18 -9.60
CA ILE A 38 7.33 2.14 -10.60
C ILE A 38 6.16 1.92 -11.55
N PHE A 39 4.93 1.88 -11.04
CA PHE A 39 3.74 1.73 -11.87
C PHE A 39 3.51 2.94 -12.79
N ARG A 40 3.68 4.16 -12.27
CA ARG A 40 3.60 5.41 -13.04
C ARG A 40 4.62 5.43 -14.17
N ASP A 41 5.86 5.03 -13.91
CA ASP A 41 6.91 4.94 -14.91
C ASP A 41 6.54 3.95 -16.02
N LYS A 42 5.96 2.80 -15.64
CA LYS A 42 5.48 1.79 -16.60
C LYS A 42 4.36 2.33 -17.48
N VAL A 43 3.35 2.98 -16.91
CA VAL A 43 2.27 3.62 -17.67
C VAL A 43 2.82 4.70 -18.61
N THR A 44 3.77 5.50 -18.13
CA THR A 44 4.39 6.57 -18.92
C THR A 44 5.20 6.02 -20.10
N ARG A 45 5.97 4.95 -19.89
CA ARG A 45 6.69 4.26 -20.98
C ARG A 45 5.72 3.63 -21.98
N GLN A 46 4.60 3.09 -21.51
CA GLN A 46 3.57 2.52 -22.38
C GLN A 46 2.97 3.55 -23.34
N LYS A 47 2.80 4.81 -22.90
CA LYS A 47 2.36 5.91 -23.78
C LYS A 47 3.27 6.12 -24.99
N ALA A 48 4.57 5.88 -24.86
CA ALA A 48 5.51 5.98 -25.98
C ALA A 48 5.35 4.82 -27.00
N TYR A 49 5.01 3.61 -26.52
CA TYR A 49 4.75 2.45 -27.39
C TYR A 49 3.37 2.46 -28.03
N LEU A 50 2.43 3.24 -27.47
CA LEU A 50 1.09 3.43 -28.02
C LEU A 50 1.12 4.05 -29.42
N ILE A 51 2.12 4.87 -29.72
CA ILE A 51 2.37 5.45 -31.06
C ILE A 51 2.57 4.35 -32.11
N ASN A 52 3.09 3.19 -31.69
CA ASN A 52 3.32 2.03 -32.54
C ASN A 52 2.19 0.97 -32.44
N GLY A 53 1.07 1.29 -31.77
CA GLY A 53 -0.07 0.38 -31.59
C GLY A 53 0.18 -0.80 -30.65
N ILE A 54 1.27 -0.79 -29.87
CA ILE A 54 1.62 -1.89 -28.95
C ILE A 54 1.04 -1.59 -27.56
N PHE A 55 0.09 -2.43 -27.11
CA PHE A 55 -0.53 -2.33 -25.79
C PHE A 55 -0.05 -3.49 -24.89
N ASN A 56 0.78 -3.18 -23.89
CA ASN A 56 1.44 -4.15 -23.02
C ASN A 56 1.01 -4.04 -21.53
N ILE A 57 -0.06 -3.30 -21.22
CA ILE A 57 -0.63 -3.26 -19.87
C ILE A 57 -1.96 -4.01 -19.87
N ASN A 58 -2.08 -5.04 -19.03
CA ASN A 58 -3.35 -5.68 -18.76
C ASN A 58 -4.18 -4.78 -17.83
N PHE A 59 -5.37 -4.38 -18.29
CA PHE A 59 -6.26 -3.50 -17.54
C PHE A 59 -6.71 -4.11 -16.21
N ALA A 60 -7.00 -5.43 -16.18
CA ALA A 60 -7.43 -6.10 -14.96
C ALA A 60 -6.33 -6.10 -13.89
N GLU A 61 -5.08 -6.38 -14.30
CA GLU A 61 -3.93 -6.36 -13.38
C GLU A 61 -3.66 -4.93 -12.88
N ALA A 62 -3.77 -3.93 -13.74
CA ALA A 62 -3.62 -2.52 -13.36
C ALA A 62 -4.70 -2.08 -12.35
N ALA A 63 -5.95 -2.47 -12.57
CA ALA A 63 -7.04 -2.18 -11.64
C ALA A 63 -6.81 -2.87 -10.28
N LEU A 64 -6.43 -4.15 -10.29
CA LEU A 64 -6.14 -4.90 -9.07
C LEU A 64 -4.95 -4.33 -8.29
N PHE A 65 -3.92 -3.87 -9.00
CA PHE A 65 -2.79 -3.18 -8.39
C PHE A 65 -3.22 -1.88 -7.69
N ILE A 66 -4.03 -1.04 -8.35
CA ILE A 66 -4.52 0.22 -7.77
C ILE A 66 -5.38 -0.05 -6.54
N GLN A 67 -6.27 -1.05 -6.61
CA GLN A 67 -7.08 -1.47 -5.46
C GLN A 67 -6.19 -1.91 -4.29
N SER A 68 -5.18 -2.74 -4.56
CA SER A 68 -4.24 -3.22 -3.54
C SER A 68 -3.46 -2.09 -2.89
N CYS A 69 -3.07 -1.06 -3.66
CA CYS A 69 -2.45 0.16 -3.15
C CYS A 69 -3.38 0.94 -2.20
N ALA A 70 -4.65 1.09 -2.56
CA ALA A 70 -5.63 1.78 -1.73
C ALA A 70 -5.88 1.05 -0.40
N GLU A 71 -5.99 -0.28 -0.44
CA GLU A 71 -6.13 -1.10 0.76
C GLU A 71 -4.91 -1.00 1.68
N LEU A 72 -3.69 -1.05 1.12
CA LEU A 72 -2.47 -0.89 1.91
C LEU A 72 -2.37 0.51 2.52
N TYR A 73 -2.76 1.55 1.78
CA TYR A 73 -2.80 2.91 2.30
C TYR A 73 -3.74 3.03 3.51
N SER A 74 -4.96 2.51 3.40
CA SER A 74 -5.92 2.49 4.52
C SER A 74 -5.32 1.84 5.76
N LYS A 75 -4.70 0.66 5.61
CA LYS A 75 -4.07 -0.04 6.74
C LYS A 75 -2.93 0.74 7.38
N LYS A 76 -2.17 1.52 6.61
CA LYS A 76 -1.13 2.40 7.16
C LYS A 76 -1.72 3.55 7.97
N ILE A 77 -2.85 4.11 7.53
CA ILE A 77 -3.58 5.13 8.29
C ILE A 77 -4.12 4.55 9.60
N ASP A 78 -4.70 3.34 9.56
CA ASP A 78 -5.18 2.66 10.77
C ASP A 78 -4.04 2.46 11.80
N LEU A 79 -2.85 2.02 11.34
CA LEU A 79 -1.68 1.90 12.21
C LEU A 79 -1.24 3.24 12.83
N LEU A 80 -1.27 4.33 12.06
CA LEU A 80 -0.94 5.66 12.58
C LEU A 80 -1.95 6.09 13.64
N TRP A 81 -3.22 5.79 13.41
CA TRP A 81 -4.29 6.09 14.36
C TRP A 81 -4.11 5.31 15.67
N ASP A 82 -3.78 4.03 15.60
CA ASP A 82 -3.49 3.20 16.78
C ASP A 82 -2.31 3.76 17.59
N GLN A 83 -1.22 4.17 16.93
CA GLN A 83 -0.06 4.80 17.59
C GLN A 83 -0.44 6.12 18.27
N PHE A 84 -1.27 6.92 17.61
CA PHE A 84 -1.75 8.19 18.17
C PHE A 84 -2.64 7.97 19.40
N LEU A 85 -3.55 7.00 19.35
CA LEU A 85 -4.40 6.63 20.48
C LEU A 85 -3.59 6.08 21.66
N GLU A 86 -2.57 5.26 21.40
CA GLU A 86 -1.66 4.75 22.43
C GLU A 86 -0.94 5.90 23.15
N LEU A 87 -0.42 6.87 22.40
CA LEU A 87 0.21 8.05 22.97
C LEU A 87 -0.76 8.84 23.87
N HIS A 88 -1.96 9.13 23.37
CA HIS A 88 -2.97 9.85 24.15
C HIS A 88 -3.40 9.11 25.41
N THR A 89 -3.54 7.79 25.33
CA THR A 89 -3.89 6.95 26.49
C THR A 89 -2.80 7.02 27.55
N ARG A 90 -1.52 6.97 27.15
CA ARG A 90 -0.38 7.12 28.08
C ARG A 90 -0.32 8.49 28.73
N LEU A 91 -0.62 9.56 28.00
CA LEU A 91 -0.65 10.92 28.55
C LEU A 91 -1.75 11.07 29.61
N ILE A 92 -2.96 10.60 29.33
CA ILE A 92 -4.06 10.62 30.29
C ILE A 92 -3.68 9.84 31.56
N GLN A 93 -3.06 8.67 31.38
CA GLN A 93 -2.66 7.83 32.50
C GLN A 93 -1.57 8.50 33.36
N TYR A 94 -0.60 9.17 32.72
CA TYR A 94 0.41 9.98 33.39
C TYR A 94 -0.21 11.11 34.24
N ASP A 95 -1.18 11.84 33.69
CA ASP A 95 -1.87 12.93 34.40
C ASP A 95 -2.66 12.41 35.60
N CYS A 96 -3.38 11.29 35.44
CA CYS A 96 -4.10 10.64 36.54
C CYS A 96 -3.17 10.18 37.67
N ASP A 97 -2.01 9.62 37.34
CA ASP A 97 -1.04 9.14 38.33
C ASP A 97 -0.34 10.29 39.07
N HIS A 98 -0.16 11.45 38.42
CA HIS A 98 0.39 12.65 39.06
C HIS A 98 -0.62 13.34 39.99
N GLN A 99 -1.90 13.38 39.61
CA GLN A 99 -2.96 13.90 40.48
C GLN A 99 -3.15 13.07 41.75
N LYS A 100 -2.93 11.75 41.72
CA LYS A 100 -3.03 10.88 42.91
C LYS A 100 -1.87 11.01 43.89
N LYS A 101 -0.74 11.59 43.46
CA LYS A 101 0.47 11.76 44.28
C LYS A 101 0.59 13.14 44.93
N THR A 102 -0.33 14.04 44.61
CA THR A 102 -0.42 15.41 45.17
C THR A 102 -1.58 15.47 46.15
#